data_AF-A0A241W2I0-F1
#
_entry.id   AF-A0A241W2I0-F1
#
_cell.length_a   1.000
_cell.length_b   1.000
_cell.length_c   1.000
_cell.angle_alpha   90.00
_cell.angle_beta   90.00
_cell.angle_gamma   90.00
#
_symmetry.space_group_name_H-M   'P 1'
#
loop_
_entity.id
_entity.type
_entity.pdbx_description
1 polymer ?
#
loop_
_entity_poly.entity_id
_entity_poly.type
_entity_poly.pdbx_seq_one_letter_code
_entity_poly.pdbx_strand_id
1 'polypeptide(L)'
;MAFNVGKFNEISVKSTKNAISGFVAKQTDKKLNQTFKQKRWFGHSGDEAQAILKQVYALGQLLAANYFIKFKPYRNNNLSSLPMMQDSLTGYLCTEATIPLLNLNFEQAQVGMFQTSRLVGTNLPEIQLVFIETGDGRIVNSILLWLKMMVNEDGTLNPPAEYAMRLNAGVFSKDYGLDLKPIDCNFLICPSVSNLDALNAMSVSEVLLVPVTFQVLRTFME
;
A
#
# COMPACT_ATOMS: atom_id res chain seq x y z
N MET A 1 36.98 36.46 -81.81
CA MET A 1 37.06 36.18 -80.37
C MET A 1 36.48 34.79 -80.11
N ALA A 2 37.27 33.96 -79.44
CA ALA A 2 36.96 32.84 -78.55
C ALA A 2 35.76 31.88 -78.80
N PHE A 3 36.14 30.60 -78.94
CA PHE A 3 35.44 29.37 -78.51
C PHE A 3 34.97 29.47 -77.03
N ASN A 4 34.12 28.63 -76.43
CA ASN A 4 33.85 27.22 -76.65
C ASN A 4 32.55 26.80 -75.94
N VAL A 5 31.90 25.79 -76.49
CA VAL A 5 30.69 25.12 -75.98
C VAL A 5 31.08 24.22 -74.81
N GLY A 6 30.45 24.40 -73.65
CA GLY A 6 30.58 23.51 -72.49
C GLY A 6 29.23 22.86 -72.16
N LYS A 7 29.10 21.56 -72.44
CA LYS A 7 28.01 20.70 -71.97
C LYS A 7 28.00 20.66 -70.44
N PHE A 8 26.84 20.90 -69.81
CA PHE A 8 26.61 20.55 -68.42
C PHE A 8 25.68 19.32 -68.31
N ASN A 9 26.32 18.25 -67.83
CA ASN A 9 25.89 16.92 -67.42
C ASN A 9 24.42 16.71 -66.96
N GLU A 10 23.73 15.75 -67.60
CA GLU A 10 22.43 15.17 -67.16
C GLU A 10 22.53 14.18 -65.98
N ILE A 11 23.63 14.15 -65.21
CA ILE A 11 23.90 13.03 -64.30
C ILE A 11 23.44 13.25 -62.84
N SER A 12 23.06 14.45 -62.38
CA SER A 12 22.81 14.65 -60.94
C SER A 12 21.38 14.40 -60.42
N VAL A 13 20.37 14.18 -61.28
CA VAL A 13 18.96 14.09 -60.81
C VAL A 13 18.41 12.66 -60.70
N LYS A 14 19.08 11.64 -61.29
CA LYS A 14 18.61 10.24 -61.21
C LYS A 14 19.09 9.47 -59.96
N SER A 15 20.09 9.96 -59.22
CA SER A 15 20.61 9.29 -58.02
C SER A 15 19.70 9.44 -56.79
N THR A 16 19.03 10.59 -56.64
CA THR A 16 18.28 10.91 -55.42
C THR A 16 16.88 10.28 -55.36
N LYS A 17 16.22 10.01 -56.50
CA LYS A 17 14.89 9.36 -56.52
C LYS A 17 14.94 7.86 -56.21
N ASN A 18 16.05 7.17 -56.53
CA ASN A 18 16.23 5.75 -56.21
C ASN A 18 16.69 5.51 -54.76
N ALA A 19 17.32 6.50 -54.12
CA ALA A 19 17.68 6.40 -52.70
C ALA A 19 16.46 6.52 -51.77
N ILE A 20 15.47 7.33 -52.12
CA ILE A 20 14.29 7.59 -51.27
C ILE A 20 13.27 6.45 -51.38
N SER A 21 13.05 5.89 -52.57
CA SER A 21 12.16 4.73 -52.76
C SER A 21 12.69 3.46 -52.09
N GLY A 22 14.01 3.29 -52.01
CA GLY A 22 14.65 2.19 -51.29
C GLY A 22 14.64 2.32 -49.77
N PHE A 23 14.48 3.53 -49.23
CA PHE A 23 14.44 3.77 -47.78
C PHE A 23 13.05 3.50 -47.18
N VAL A 24 11.99 3.83 -47.92
CA VAL A 24 10.60 3.56 -47.51
C VAL A 24 10.27 2.07 -47.62
N ALA A 25 10.73 1.38 -48.67
CA ALA A 25 10.47 -0.04 -48.86
C ALA A 25 11.25 -0.96 -47.88
N LYS A 26 12.47 -0.57 -47.46
CA LYS A 26 13.27 -1.38 -46.54
C LYS A 26 12.84 -1.32 -45.08
N GLN A 27 11.99 -0.38 -44.69
CA GLN A 27 11.38 -0.37 -43.35
C GLN A 27 10.17 -1.30 -43.23
N THR A 28 9.59 -1.75 -44.35
CA THR A 28 8.38 -2.58 -44.35
C THR A 28 8.67 -4.08 -44.21
N ASP A 29 9.88 -4.53 -44.56
CA ASP A 29 10.24 -5.96 -44.56
C ASP A 29 10.95 -6.47 -43.31
N LYS A 30 11.17 -5.63 -42.29
CA LYS A 30 11.41 -6.15 -40.94
C LYS A 30 10.08 -6.59 -40.35
N LYS A 31 9.58 -7.71 -40.86
CA LYS A 31 8.82 -8.70 -40.07
C LYS A 31 9.66 -8.99 -38.83
N LEU A 32 9.41 -8.18 -37.79
CA LEU A 32 9.59 -8.57 -36.41
C LEU A 32 8.76 -9.85 -36.25
N ASN A 33 9.47 -10.97 -36.35
CA ASN A 33 9.01 -12.26 -35.88
C ASN A 33 8.26 -12.03 -34.57
N GLN A 34 7.00 -12.47 -34.59
CA GLN A 34 6.04 -12.31 -33.53
C GLN A 34 6.65 -12.82 -32.22
N THR A 35 6.99 -11.90 -31.34
CA THR A 35 7.05 -12.14 -29.91
C THR A 35 6.52 -10.88 -29.26
N PHE A 36 5.21 -10.91 -29.03
CA PHE A 36 4.38 -9.99 -28.26
C PHE A 36 4.98 -8.61 -27.98
N LYS A 37 4.62 -7.61 -28.80
CA LYS A 37 4.53 -6.24 -28.30
C LYS A 37 3.50 -6.25 -27.18
N GLN A 38 3.93 -6.34 -25.93
CA GLN A 38 3.12 -5.88 -24.81
C GLN A 38 2.89 -4.39 -25.03
N LYS A 39 1.88 -4.05 -25.82
CA LYS A 39 1.36 -2.68 -25.89
C LYS A 39 0.90 -2.34 -24.48
N ARG A 40 1.41 -1.25 -23.92
CA ARG A 40 1.07 -0.74 -22.59
C ARG A 40 0.29 0.57 -22.78
N TRP A 41 0.70 1.65 -22.13
CA TRP A 41 0.06 2.96 -22.28
C TRP A 41 0.03 3.50 -23.72
N PHE A 42 0.90 3.03 -24.62
CA PHE A 42 1.00 3.48 -26.00
C PHE A 42 1.03 2.31 -27.01
N GLY A 43 0.64 2.60 -28.26
CA GLY A 43 0.65 1.64 -29.37
C GLY A 43 -0.70 0.99 -29.68
N HIS A 44 -1.76 1.40 -28.98
CA HIS A 44 -3.14 1.03 -29.25
C HIS A 44 -3.77 1.95 -30.30
N SER A 45 -4.66 1.39 -31.14
CA SER A 45 -5.59 2.21 -31.92
C SER A 45 -6.61 2.88 -30.99
N GLY A 46 -7.34 3.89 -31.47
CA GLY A 46 -8.37 4.58 -30.68
C GLY A 46 -9.42 3.61 -30.10
N ASP A 47 -9.89 2.67 -30.91
CA ASP A 47 -10.90 1.67 -30.50
C ASP A 47 -10.34 0.67 -29.49
N GLU A 48 -9.09 0.20 -29.68
CA GLU A 48 -8.40 -0.68 -28.72
C GLU A 48 -8.22 0.02 -27.37
N ALA A 49 -7.81 1.29 -27.38
CA ALA A 49 -7.62 2.09 -26.18
C ALA A 49 -8.95 2.32 -25.45
N GLN A 50 -10.04 2.60 -26.17
CA GLN A 50 -11.36 2.77 -25.58
C GLN A 50 -11.85 1.47 -24.92
N ALA A 51 -11.63 0.32 -25.54
CA ALA A 51 -11.98 -0.97 -24.96
C ALA A 51 -11.19 -1.25 -23.67
N ILE A 52 -9.88 -0.97 -23.66
CA ILE A 52 -9.03 -1.12 -22.48
C ILE A 52 -9.49 -0.18 -21.36
N LEU A 53 -9.77 1.09 -21.67
CA LEU A 53 -10.24 2.05 -20.67
C LEU A 53 -11.59 1.66 -20.06
N LYS A 54 -12.51 1.09 -20.85
CA LYS A 54 -13.76 0.52 -20.33
C LYS A 54 -13.52 -0.65 -19.39
N GLN A 55 -12.56 -1.54 -19.72
CA GLN A 55 -12.18 -2.65 -18.84
C GLN A 55 -11.54 -2.14 -17.54
N VAL A 56 -10.64 -1.17 -17.62
CA VAL A 56 -10.01 -0.54 -16.44
C VAL A 56 -11.06 0.15 -15.58
N TYR A 57 -12.01 0.87 -16.18
CA TYR A 57 -13.11 1.48 -15.45
C TYR A 57 -14.00 0.43 -14.76
N ALA A 58 -14.26 -0.70 -15.42
CA ALA A 58 -15.02 -1.81 -14.86
C ALA A 58 -14.33 -2.52 -13.68
N LEU A 59 -12.99 -2.43 -13.57
CA LEU A 59 -12.28 -2.90 -12.38
C LEU A 59 -12.65 -2.10 -11.12
N GLY A 60 -13.16 -0.88 -11.29
CA GLY A 60 -13.52 0.02 -10.20
C GLY A 60 -12.29 0.57 -9.46
N GLN A 61 -12.57 1.33 -8.41
CA GLN A 61 -11.55 1.88 -7.53
C GLN A 61 -11.97 1.72 -6.07
N LEU A 62 -11.01 1.44 -5.20
CA LEU A 62 -11.21 1.49 -3.75
C LEU A 62 -10.87 2.89 -3.26
N LEU A 63 -11.76 3.45 -2.45
CA LEU A 63 -11.51 4.72 -1.80
C LEU A 63 -10.69 4.48 -0.54
N ALA A 64 -9.61 5.24 -0.37
CA ALA A 64 -8.75 5.14 0.82
C ALA A 64 -9.52 5.42 2.12
N ALA A 65 -10.59 6.22 2.07
CA ALA A 65 -11.44 6.53 3.22
C ALA A 65 -12.33 5.35 3.69
N ASN A 66 -12.51 4.31 2.87
CA ASN A 66 -13.40 3.20 3.20
C ASN A 66 -12.63 2.07 3.90
N TYR A 67 -12.03 2.35 5.05
CA TYR A 67 -11.44 1.32 5.88
C TYR A 67 -12.37 0.95 7.04
N PHE A 68 -12.16 -0.24 7.58
CA PHE A 68 -12.86 -0.70 8.76
C PHE A 68 -11.85 -1.25 9.75
N ILE A 69 -12.13 -1.05 11.03
CA ILE A 69 -11.33 -1.55 12.14
C ILE A 69 -12.25 -2.27 13.11
N LYS A 70 -11.88 -3.50 13.45
CA LYS A 70 -12.61 -4.33 14.40
C LYS A 70 -11.62 -4.97 15.36
N PHE A 71 -11.86 -4.73 16.64
CA PHE A 71 -11.13 -5.34 17.73
C PHE A 71 -11.89 -6.54 18.27
N LYS A 72 -11.17 -7.58 18.68
CA LYS A 72 -11.72 -8.73 19.41
C LYS A 72 -10.68 -9.24 20.43
N PRO A 73 -11.05 -9.50 21.69
CA PRO A 73 -10.12 -10.06 22.67
C PRO A 73 -9.60 -11.42 22.22
N TYR A 74 -8.32 -11.72 22.50
CA TYR A 74 -7.77 -13.05 22.27
C TYR A 74 -8.23 -14.00 23.40
N ARG A 75 -8.77 -15.17 23.04
CA ARG A 75 -9.23 -16.21 24.00
C ARG A 75 -10.20 -15.73 25.09
N ASN A 76 -11.02 -14.71 24.82
CA ASN A 76 -11.95 -14.11 25.80
C ASN A 76 -11.25 -13.66 27.10
N ASN A 77 -10.06 -13.06 26.97
CA ASN A 77 -9.37 -12.45 28.10
C ASN A 77 -10.12 -11.22 28.66
N ASN A 78 -9.62 -10.67 29.77
CA ASN A 78 -10.22 -9.55 30.49
C ASN A 78 -10.28 -8.24 29.67
N LEU A 79 -9.74 -8.20 28.44
CA LEU A 79 -9.81 -7.03 27.57
C LEU A 79 -11.23 -6.74 27.05
N SER A 80 -12.18 -7.68 27.17
CA SER A 80 -13.58 -7.45 26.79
C SER A 80 -14.26 -6.36 27.61
N SER A 81 -13.76 -6.06 28.82
CA SER A 81 -14.34 -5.01 29.67
C SER A 81 -13.79 -3.61 29.38
N LEU A 82 -12.84 -3.46 28.46
CA LEU A 82 -12.28 -2.16 28.11
C LEU A 82 -13.40 -1.23 27.57
N PRO A 83 -13.42 0.06 27.96
CA PRO A 83 -14.41 1.01 27.46
C PRO A 83 -14.53 1.05 25.93
N MET A 84 -13.42 0.92 25.20
CA MET A 84 -13.38 0.86 23.73
C MET A 84 -14.04 -0.41 23.13
N MET A 85 -14.36 -1.40 23.95
CA MET A 85 -14.94 -2.67 23.52
C MET A 85 -16.43 -2.80 23.88
N GLN A 86 -16.98 -1.84 24.63
CA GLN A 86 -18.36 -1.89 25.10
C GLN A 86 -19.39 -1.71 23.98
N ASP A 87 -19.02 -1.03 22.89
CA ASP A 87 -19.88 -0.83 21.73
C ASP A 87 -19.17 -1.12 20.40
N SER A 88 -19.96 -1.11 19.32
CA SER A 88 -19.44 -1.30 17.96
C SER A 88 -18.97 0.02 17.32
N LEU A 89 -18.87 1.12 18.07
CA LEU A 89 -18.59 2.45 17.51
C LEU A 89 -17.11 2.76 17.41
N THR A 90 -16.24 2.06 18.14
CA THR A 90 -14.79 2.28 18.14
C THR A 90 -14.17 2.23 16.74
N GLY A 91 -14.69 1.39 15.85
CA GLY A 91 -14.24 1.34 14.45
C GLY A 91 -14.48 2.65 13.67
N TYR A 92 -15.52 3.42 14.03
CA TYR A 92 -15.85 4.71 13.41
C TYR A 92 -15.06 5.88 14.00
N LEU A 93 -14.50 5.70 15.21
CA LEU A 93 -13.67 6.73 15.84
C LEU A 93 -12.27 6.80 15.23
N CYS A 94 -11.83 5.77 14.51
CA CYS A 94 -10.56 5.80 13.83
C CYS A 94 -10.65 6.68 12.58
N THR A 95 -9.78 7.68 12.46
CA THR A 95 -9.70 8.63 11.33
C THR A 95 -8.59 8.30 10.35
N GLU A 96 -7.53 7.64 10.81
CA GLU A 96 -6.39 7.27 9.98
C GLU A 96 -5.87 5.89 10.40
N ALA A 97 -5.58 5.05 9.42
CA ALA A 97 -5.08 3.70 9.63
C ALA A 97 -3.87 3.41 8.73
N THR A 98 -2.71 3.27 9.34
CA THR A 98 -1.50 2.78 8.66
C THR A 98 -1.40 1.28 8.90
N ILE A 99 -1.87 0.50 7.92
CA ILE A 99 -1.82 -0.97 7.95
C ILE A 99 -0.61 -1.44 7.14
N PRO A 100 0.46 -1.88 7.79
CA PRO A 100 1.61 -2.45 7.09
C PRO A 100 1.25 -3.81 6.48
N LEU A 101 1.47 -3.97 5.18
CA LEU A 101 1.18 -5.22 4.47
C LEU A 101 2.30 -6.26 4.63
N LEU A 102 3.55 -5.85 4.37
CA LEU A 102 4.71 -6.73 4.46
C LEU A 102 5.98 -5.89 4.61
N ASN A 103 6.84 -6.26 5.56
CA ASN A 103 8.14 -5.62 5.73
C ASN A 103 9.25 -6.69 5.71
N LEU A 104 10.00 -6.73 4.61
CA LEU A 104 11.08 -7.68 4.35
C LEU A 104 12.41 -6.96 4.30
N ASN A 105 13.39 -7.46 5.05
CA ASN A 105 14.74 -6.95 5.04
C ASN A 105 15.58 -7.74 4.04
N PHE A 106 16.13 -7.04 3.05
CA PHE A 106 17.07 -7.61 2.08
C PHE A 106 18.46 -7.02 2.30
N GLU A 107 19.46 -7.87 2.26
CA GLU A 107 20.86 -7.45 2.18
C GLU A 107 21.39 -7.72 0.76
N GLN A 108 22.31 -6.88 0.31
CA GLN A 108 23.04 -7.15 -0.93
C GLN A 108 24.23 -8.06 -0.62
N ALA A 109 24.27 -9.20 -1.29
CA ALA A 109 25.41 -10.10 -1.27
C ALA A 109 26.06 -10.11 -2.66
N GLN A 110 27.39 -9.94 -2.70
CA GLN A 110 28.13 -10.08 -3.94
C GLN A 110 28.39 -11.57 -4.21
N VAL A 111 27.88 -12.06 -5.35
CA VAL A 111 28.11 -13.42 -5.82
C VAL A 111 28.88 -13.33 -7.15
N GLY A 112 30.21 -13.41 -7.05
CA GLY A 112 31.11 -13.21 -8.19
C GLY A 112 31.08 -11.76 -8.69
N MET A 113 30.75 -11.57 -9.97
CA MET A 113 30.65 -10.24 -10.60
C MET A 113 29.28 -9.56 -10.37
N PHE A 114 28.26 -10.30 -9.91
CA PHE A 114 26.91 -9.77 -9.76
C PHE A 114 26.57 -9.50 -8.29
N GLN A 115 25.80 -8.45 -8.06
CA GLN A 115 25.16 -8.18 -6.77
C GLN A 115 23.79 -8.87 -6.77
N THR A 116 23.50 -9.67 -5.75
CA THR A 116 22.19 -10.30 -5.55
C THR A 116 21.56 -9.86 -4.23
N SER A 117 20.25 -9.62 -4.23
CA SER A 117 19.51 -9.29 -3.02
C SER A 117 19.08 -10.59 -2.33
N ARG A 118 19.62 -10.83 -1.13
CA ARG A 118 19.25 -11.95 -0.28
C ARG A 118 18.28 -11.48 0.80
N LEU A 119 17.19 -12.24 1.00
CA LEU A 119 16.27 -12.02 2.13
C LEU A 119 16.96 -12.43 3.44
N VAL A 120 16.97 -11.53 4.43
CA VAL A 120 17.66 -11.74 5.72
C VAL A 120 16.68 -11.89 6.88
N GLY A 121 15.53 -11.24 6.81
CA GLY A 121 14.51 -11.38 7.84
C GLY A 121 13.20 -10.69 7.48
N THR A 122 12.19 -10.98 8.29
CA THR A 122 10.89 -10.31 8.28
C THR A 122 10.76 -9.55 9.58
N ASN A 123 10.40 -8.27 9.52
CA ASN A 123 10.06 -7.50 10.71
C ASN A 123 8.55 -7.60 10.97
N LEU A 124 8.17 -7.79 12.23
CA LEU A 124 6.79 -7.61 12.66
C LEU A 124 6.50 -6.12 12.56
N PRO A 125 5.56 -5.71 11.71
CA PRO A 125 5.37 -4.30 11.48
C PRO A 125 4.51 -3.68 12.58
N GLU A 126 4.69 -2.38 12.81
CA GLU A 126 3.86 -1.62 13.74
C GLU A 126 2.64 -1.05 13.01
N ILE A 127 1.48 -1.15 13.66
CA ILE A 127 0.21 -0.65 13.13
C ILE A 127 -0.08 0.66 13.84
N GLN A 128 -0.23 1.75 13.10
CA GLN A 128 -0.57 3.04 13.68
C GLN A 128 -2.00 3.41 13.33
N LEU A 129 -2.82 3.62 14.37
CA LEU A 129 -4.21 4.03 14.24
C LEU A 129 -4.39 5.37 14.95
N VAL A 130 -5.04 6.32 14.30
CA VAL A 130 -5.41 7.61 14.92
C VAL A 130 -6.89 7.57 15.24
N PHE A 131 -7.23 7.85 16.50
CA PHE A 131 -8.62 7.89 16.96
C PHE A 131 -9.02 9.30 17.34
N ILE A 132 -10.30 9.62 17.13
CA ILE A 132 -10.96 10.73 17.80
C ILE A 132 -11.22 10.31 19.24
N GLU A 133 -10.78 11.14 20.18
CA GLU A 133 -11.14 10.97 21.58
C GLU A 133 -12.59 11.37 21.83
N THR A 134 -13.20 10.68 22.77
CA THR A 134 -14.59 10.85 23.19
C THR A 134 -14.68 11.73 24.44
N GLY A 135 -15.85 12.32 24.71
CA GLY A 135 -16.04 13.14 25.92
C GLY A 135 -15.84 12.38 27.23
N ASP A 136 -16.02 11.06 27.22
CA ASP A 136 -15.75 10.13 28.34
C ASP A 136 -14.29 9.64 28.41
N GLY A 137 -13.42 10.09 27.50
CA GLY A 137 -12.01 9.69 27.46
C GLY A 137 -11.82 8.20 27.17
N ARG A 138 -12.76 7.59 26.45
CA ARG A 138 -12.85 6.15 26.21
C ARG A 138 -11.58 5.54 25.64
N ILE A 139 -10.96 6.18 24.65
CA ILE A 139 -9.82 5.60 23.94
C ILE A 139 -8.60 5.60 24.85
N VAL A 140 -8.21 6.76 25.39
CA VAL A 140 -7.09 6.91 26.33
C VAL A 140 -7.26 6.02 27.55
N ASN A 141 -8.44 6.03 28.20
CA ASN A 141 -8.69 5.21 29.39
C ASN A 141 -8.57 3.71 29.07
N SER A 142 -9.03 3.28 27.90
CA SER A 142 -8.91 1.88 27.48
C SER A 142 -7.46 1.48 27.23
N ILE A 143 -6.66 2.35 26.59
CA ILE A 143 -5.23 2.07 26.36
C ILE A 143 -4.46 2.02 27.69
N LEU A 144 -4.75 2.94 28.62
CA LEU A 144 -4.16 2.92 29.96
C LEU A 144 -4.50 1.64 30.72
N LEU A 145 -5.77 1.21 30.70
CA LEU A 145 -6.19 -0.05 31.33
C LEU A 145 -5.53 -1.26 30.66
N TRP A 146 -5.38 -1.23 29.34
CA TRP A 146 -4.68 -2.27 28.60
C TRP A 146 -3.21 -2.36 28.99
N LEU A 147 -2.51 -1.23 29.09
CA LEU A 147 -1.11 -1.19 29.55
C LEU A 147 -0.96 -1.71 30.98
N LYS A 148 -1.90 -1.38 31.88
CA LYS A 148 -1.92 -1.94 33.26
C LYS A 148 -2.13 -3.45 33.31
N MET A 149 -2.77 -4.04 32.29
CA MET A 149 -2.88 -5.49 32.17
C MET A 149 -1.61 -6.13 31.59
N MET A 150 -0.77 -5.37 30.89
CA MET A 150 0.51 -5.85 30.36
C MET A 150 1.60 -5.85 31.44
N VAL A 151 1.67 -4.76 32.21
CA VAL A 151 2.71 -4.52 33.21
C VAL A 151 2.07 -4.50 34.58
N ASN A 152 2.45 -5.45 35.44
CA ASN A 152 2.01 -5.50 36.82
C ASN A 152 2.64 -4.38 37.64
N GLU A 153 2.07 -4.07 38.82
CA GLU A 153 2.58 -3.01 39.70
C GLU A 153 4.01 -3.26 40.19
N ASP A 154 4.44 -4.53 40.23
CA ASP A 154 5.81 -4.95 40.56
C ASP A 154 6.81 -4.80 39.39
N GLY A 155 6.34 -4.35 38.23
CA GLY A 155 7.12 -4.21 37.01
C GLY A 155 7.30 -5.51 36.22
N THR A 156 6.70 -6.63 36.66
CA THR A 156 6.69 -7.87 35.89
C THR A 156 5.73 -7.77 34.70
N LEU A 157 6.01 -8.56 33.66
CA LEU A 157 5.17 -8.62 32.47
C LEU A 157 4.28 -9.86 32.52
N ASN A 158 3.00 -9.67 32.27
CA ASN A 158 2.06 -10.79 32.12
C ASN A 158 2.37 -11.58 30.83
N PRO A 159 1.85 -12.80 30.67
CA PRO A 159 2.01 -13.54 29.43
C PRO A 159 1.21 -12.89 28.29
N PRO A 160 1.74 -12.85 27.05
CA PRO A 160 1.05 -12.23 25.90
C PRO A 160 -0.36 -12.74 25.64
N ALA A 161 -0.68 -13.99 25.99
CA ALA A 161 -2.03 -14.53 25.83
C ALA A 161 -3.09 -13.77 26.66
N GLU A 162 -2.70 -13.20 27.80
CA GLU A 162 -3.61 -12.51 28.72
C GLU A 162 -3.95 -11.08 28.27
N TYR A 163 -3.05 -10.43 27.52
CA TYR A 163 -3.23 -9.05 27.04
C TYR A 163 -3.24 -8.92 25.51
N ALA A 164 -3.21 -10.01 24.75
CA ALA A 164 -3.31 -9.93 23.29
C ALA A 164 -4.74 -9.61 22.83
N MET A 165 -4.85 -8.86 21.73
CA MET A 165 -6.11 -8.58 21.05
C MET A 165 -5.98 -8.92 19.56
N ARG A 166 -7.05 -9.40 18.94
CA ARG A 166 -7.14 -9.55 17.48
C ARG A 166 -7.66 -8.25 16.88
N LEU A 167 -6.86 -7.65 16.01
CA LEU A 167 -7.25 -6.53 15.16
C LEU A 167 -7.54 -7.06 13.76
N ASN A 168 -8.77 -6.86 13.29
CA ASN A 168 -9.10 -6.99 11.88
C ASN A 168 -9.21 -5.58 11.29
N ALA A 169 -8.36 -5.28 10.32
CA ALA A 169 -8.36 -4.01 9.63
C ALA A 169 -8.25 -4.25 8.12
N GLY A 170 -8.90 -3.40 7.35
CA GLY A 170 -8.95 -3.56 5.91
C GLY A 170 -9.75 -2.48 5.20
N VAL A 171 -9.94 -2.64 3.90
CA VAL A 171 -10.68 -1.72 3.04
C VAL A 171 -11.92 -2.42 2.52
N PHE A 172 -13.05 -1.71 2.50
CA PHE A 172 -14.33 -2.22 2.03
C PHE A 172 -14.80 -1.46 0.78
N SER A 173 -15.60 -2.13 -0.04
CA SER A 173 -16.15 -1.48 -1.25
C SER A 173 -17.25 -0.49 -0.88
N LYS A 174 -17.24 0.69 -1.51
CA LYS A 174 -18.31 1.69 -1.30
C LYS A 174 -19.69 1.12 -1.62
N ASP A 175 -19.78 0.35 -2.71
CA ASP A 175 -21.07 -0.07 -3.28
C ASP A 175 -21.69 -1.25 -2.52
N TYR A 176 -20.86 -2.08 -1.90
CA TYR A 176 -21.28 -3.30 -1.20
C TYR A 176 -21.04 -3.24 0.32
N GLY A 177 -20.53 -2.12 0.85
CA GLY A 177 -20.25 -1.96 2.27
C GLY A 177 -19.31 -3.04 2.81
N LEU A 178 -19.54 -3.48 4.06
CA LEU A 178 -18.74 -4.49 4.74
C LEU A 178 -18.95 -5.93 4.23
N ASP A 179 -19.90 -6.15 3.32
CA ASP A 179 -20.15 -7.47 2.73
C ASP A 179 -19.04 -7.86 1.74
N LEU A 180 -18.47 -6.86 1.06
CA LEU A 180 -17.30 -7.04 0.21
C LEU A 180 -16.09 -6.29 0.80
N LYS A 181 -15.13 -7.07 1.29
CA LYS A 181 -13.85 -6.58 1.84
C LYS A 181 -12.69 -7.08 0.99
N PRO A 182 -12.30 -6.36 -0.07
CA PRO A 182 -11.23 -6.81 -0.97
C PRO A 182 -9.87 -6.93 -0.26
N ILE A 183 -9.65 -6.15 0.80
CA ILE A 183 -8.47 -6.22 1.65
C ILE A 183 -8.95 -6.46 3.07
N ASP A 184 -8.58 -7.60 3.67
CA ASP A 184 -8.91 -7.99 5.04
C ASP A 184 -7.64 -8.59 5.66
N CYS A 185 -7.07 -7.88 6.63
CA CYS A 185 -5.87 -8.29 7.34
C CYS A 185 -6.19 -8.50 8.81
N ASN A 186 -5.70 -9.61 9.37
CA ASN A 186 -5.92 -9.99 10.75
C ASN A 186 -4.57 -10.07 11.47
N PHE A 187 -4.45 -9.32 12.57
CA PHE A 187 -3.25 -9.24 13.36
C PHE A 187 -3.55 -9.57 14.82
N LEU A 188 -2.60 -10.21 15.49
CA LEU A 188 -2.58 -10.28 16.94
C LEU A 188 -1.73 -9.11 17.43
N ILE A 189 -2.26 -8.29 18.33
CA ILE A 189 -1.67 -7.00 18.70
C ILE A 189 -1.65 -6.75 20.20
N CYS A 190 -0.76 -5.87 20.62
CA CYS A 190 -0.78 -5.17 21.90
C CYS A 190 -0.38 -3.69 21.71
N PRO A 191 -0.78 -2.77 22.59
CA PRO A 191 -0.31 -1.40 22.53
C PRO A 191 1.20 -1.34 22.79
N SER A 192 1.91 -0.46 22.07
CA SER A 192 3.29 -0.14 22.40
C SER A 192 3.35 0.60 23.75
N VAL A 193 4.35 0.31 24.57
CA VAL A 193 4.57 0.99 25.87
C VAL A 193 4.85 2.49 25.69
N SER A 194 5.30 2.89 24.49
CA SER A 194 5.55 4.29 24.10
C SER A 194 4.31 5.05 23.62
N ASN A 195 3.11 4.46 23.69
CA ASN A 195 1.89 5.02 23.07
C ASN A 195 1.34 6.31 23.67
N LEU A 196 1.75 6.69 24.88
CA LEU A 196 1.20 7.85 25.59
C LEU A 196 2.30 8.89 25.84
N ASP A 197 2.98 9.30 24.78
CA ASP A 197 4.05 10.30 24.91
C ASP A 197 3.49 11.74 25.02
N ALA A 198 2.36 12.03 24.35
CA ALA A 198 1.66 13.31 24.51
C ALA A 198 0.21 13.31 23.98
N LEU A 199 -0.71 13.94 24.73
CA LEU A 199 -1.98 14.41 24.20
C LEU A 199 -1.73 15.76 23.51
N ASN A 200 -1.75 15.76 22.18
CA ASN A 200 -1.47 16.96 21.40
C ASN A 200 -2.78 17.68 21.07
N ALA A 201 -2.90 18.94 21.49
CA ALA A 201 -3.96 19.85 21.07
C ALA A 201 -3.32 21.11 20.51
N MET A 202 -3.64 21.48 19.27
CA MET A 202 -3.10 22.68 18.64
C MET A 202 -4.01 23.91 18.84
N SER A 203 -5.31 23.70 19.07
CA SER A 203 -6.29 24.76 19.32
C SER A 203 -7.41 24.33 20.27
N VAL A 204 -8.10 25.32 20.86
CA VAL A 204 -9.14 25.13 21.90
C VAL A 204 -10.40 24.42 21.34
N SER A 205 -10.68 24.55 20.04
CA SER A 205 -11.89 24.03 19.41
C SER A 205 -11.66 22.85 18.46
N GLU A 206 -10.48 22.23 18.51
CA GLU A 206 -10.16 21.07 17.67
C GLU A 206 -10.60 19.77 18.34
N VAL A 207 -10.92 18.78 17.50
CA VAL A 207 -11.18 17.42 17.96
C VAL A 207 -9.86 16.83 18.44
N LEU A 208 -9.85 16.30 19.67
CA LEU A 208 -8.66 15.68 20.24
C LEU A 208 -8.38 14.36 19.50
N LEU A 209 -7.22 14.28 18.84
CA LEU A 209 -6.75 13.10 18.14
C LEU A 209 -5.73 12.35 18.99
N VAL A 210 -5.94 11.05 19.12
CA VAL A 210 -5.10 10.15 19.92
C VAL A 210 -4.43 9.16 18.95
N PRO A 211 -3.15 9.38 18.61
CA PRO A 211 -2.39 8.40 17.86
C PRO A 211 -2.06 7.22 18.78
N VAL A 212 -2.38 6.01 18.33
CA VAL A 212 -2.12 4.76 19.05
C VAL A 212 -1.34 3.82 18.15
N THR A 213 -0.17 3.39 18.62
CA THR A 213 0.67 2.44 17.90
C THR A 213 0.54 1.04 18.50
N PHE A 214 0.19 0.07 17.68
CA PHE A 214 0.08 -1.33 18.08
C PHE A 214 1.26 -2.12 17.55
N GLN A 215 1.86 -2.90 18.42
CA GLN A 215 2.88 -3.88 18.05
C GLN A 215 2.19 -5.19 17.70
N VAL A 216 2.54 -5.76 16.56
CA VAL A 216 2.05 -7.08 16.15
C VAL A 216 2.79 -8.14 16.97
N LEU A 217 2.03 -8.88 17.76
CA LEU A 217 2.52 -10.04 18.50
C LEU A 217 2.69 -11.21 17.54
N ARG A 218 3.84 -11.89 17.64
CA ARG A 218 4.02 -13.17 16.97
C ARG A 218 3.01 -14.16 17.54
N THR A 219 2.31 -14.90 16.69
CA THR A 219 1.58 -16.08 17.17
C THR A 219 2.61 -17.04 17.72
N PHE A 220 2.58 -17.32 19.03
CA PHE A 220 3.29 -18.47 19.57
C PHE A 220 2.76 -19.68 18.80
N MET A 221 3.65 -20.36 18.08
CA MET A 221 3.34 -21.70 17.61
C MET A 221 3.12 -22.53 18.87
N GLU A 222 1.90 -23.01 19.06
CA GLU A 222 1.63 -24.09 20.02
C GLU A 222 2.29 -25.39 19.52
#